data_AF-A0A926FE21-F1
#
_entry.id   AF-A0A926FE21-F1
#
_cell.length_a   1.000
_cell.length_b   1.000
_cell.length_c   1.000
_cell.angle_alpha   90.00
_cell.angle_beta   90.00
_cell.angle_gamma   90.00
#
_symmetry.space_group_name_H-M   'P 1'
#
loop_
_entity.id
_entity.type
_entity.pdbx_description
1 polymer ?
#
loop_
_entity_poly.entity_id
_entity_poly.type
_entity_poly.pdbx_seq_one_letter_code
_entity_poly.pdbx_strand_id
1 'polypeptide(L)'
;MTGTQAVILVAASVGGGLMNAIAGGGTLLTFPALIFAGHPAITANATSTVALWPGALASMYGYRREVAEHREWLWTLFVPSIAGGILGAVLLLRTPLSTFERLAPFLILFATILFLLQETLWKSSAEPPRRGDRRRLILAWVLQFAISVYGGYFGAGIGILMLAVLGFLGIRDIHAANGLKNFFGMCINGLAAAYFIARGAVAWPAAL
;
A
#
# COMPACT_ATOMS: atom_id res chain seq x y z
N MET A 1 -7.35 24.26 -13.14
CA MET A 1 -6.38 24.11 -12.04
C MET A 1 -5.74 25.47 -11.81
N THR A 2 -5.81 26.02 -10.61
CA THR A 2 -5.06 27.24 -10.26
C THR A 2 -3.58 26.87 -10.06
N GLY A 3 -2.65 27.81 -10.31
CA GLY A 3 -1.20 27.54 -10.19
C GLY A 3 -0.78 26.98 -8.83
N THR A 4 -1.45 27.41 -7.76
CA THR A 4 -1.26 26.91 -6.39
C THR A 4 -1.64 25.44 -6.23
N GLN A 5 -2.72 24.98 -6.87
CA GLN A 5 -3.13 23.57 -6.83
C GLN A 5 -2.10 22.67 -7.50
N ALA A 6 -1.52 23.10 -8.62
CA ALA A 6 -0.50 22.34 -9.32
C ALA A 6 0.76 22.14 -8.47
N VAL A 7 1.25 23.20 -7.80
CA VAL A 7 2.42 23.11 -6.91
C VAL A 7 2.16 22.17 -5.73
N ILE A 8 0.97 22.24 -5.10
CA ILE A 8 0.60 21.35 -3.99
C ILE A 8 0.55 19.90 -4.44
N LEU A 9 -0.04 19.61 -5.61
CA LEU A 9 -0.12 18.25 -6.13
C LEU A 9 1.25 17.67 -6.47
N VAL A 10 2.13 18.45 -7.10
CA VAL A 10 3.51 18.02 -7.39
C VAL A 10 4.26 17.73 -6.09
N ALA A 11 4.20 18.63 -5.11
CA ALA A 11 4.85 18.43 -3.82
C ALA A 11 4.30 17.21 -3.07
N ALA A 12 2.97 17.00 -3.09
CA ALA A 12 2.32 15.86 -2.48
C ALA A 12 2.67 14.55 -3.19
N SER A 13 2.81 14.54 -4.52
CA SER A 13 3.21 13.37 -5.30
C SER A 13 4.67 13.00 -5.05
N VAL A 14 5.57 13.98 -5.02
CA VAL A 14 7.00 13.75 -4.71
C VAL A 14 7.18 13.29 -3.26
N GLY A 15 6.61 14.01 -2.31
CA GLY A 15 6.65 13.65 -0.89
C GLY A 15 5.95 12.32 -0.62
N GLY A 16 4.82 12.09 -1.28
CA GLY A 16 4.07 10.84 -1.21
C GLY A 16 4.87 9.66 -1.74
N GLY A 17 5.54 9.82 -2.89
CA GLY A 17 6.43 8.80 -3.45
C GLY A 17 7.56 8.43 -2.49
N LEU A 18 8.21 9.44 -1.88
CA LEU A 18 9.27 9.24 -0.91
C LEU A 18 8.76 8.53 0.36
N MET A 19 7.63 8.98 0.92
CA MET A 19 6.99 8.32 2.07
C MET A 19 6.52 6.92 1.76
N ASN A 20 6.09 6.65 0.52
CA ASN A 20 5.69 5.33 0.08
C ASN A 20 6.88 4.37 0.04
N ALA A 21 8.03 4.83 -0.47
CA ALA A 21 9.26 4.04 -0.51
C ALA A 21 9.75 3.68 0.91
N ILE A 22 9.76 4.67 1.82
CA ILE A 22 10.29 4.51 3.18
C ILE A 22 9.32 3.69 4.04
N ALA A 23 8.06 4.11 4.13
CA ALA A 23 7.11 3.62 5.13
C ALA A 23 5.78 3.14 4.54
N GLY A 24 5.54 3.22 3.22
CA GLY A 24 4.25 2.88 2.63
C GLY A 24 3.13 3.89 2.94
N GLY A 25 3.50 5.14 3.24
CA GLY A 25 2.58 6.20 3.66
C GLY A 25 2.15 7.17 2.55
N GLY A 26 2.52 6.96 1.29
CA GLY A 26 2.37 7.98 0.24
C GLY A 26 0.94 8.46 -0.01
N THR A 27 -0.03 7.57 0.16
CA THR A 27 -1.46 7.89 0.03
C THR A 27 -1.94 8.86 1.12
N LEU A 28 -1.31 8.89 2.30
CA LEU A 28 -1.64 9.85 3.37
C LEU A 28 -1.43 11.31 2.94
N LEU A 29 -0.49 11.56 2.02
CA LEU A 29 -0.23 12.90 1.48
C LEU A 29 -1.06 13.17 0.22
N THR A 30 -1.05 12.22 -0.73
CA THR A 30 -1.64 12.43 -2.06
C THR A 30 -3.16 12.42 -2.04
N PHE A 31 -3.80 11.58 -1.21
CA PHE A 31 -5.25 11.51 -1.15
C PHE A 31 -5.90 12.82 -0.65
N PRO A 32 -5.52 13.38 0.52
CA PRO A 32 -6.08 14.65 0.98
C PRO A 32 -5.79 15.81 0.03
N ALA A 33 -4.62 15.83 -0.63
CA ALA A 33 -4.28 16.85 -1.63
C ALA A 33 -5.23 16.82 -2.83
N LEU A 34 -5.60 15.62 -3.31
CA LEU A 34 -6.55 15.45 -4.41
C LEU A 34 -8.00 15.79 -4.01
N ILE A 35 -8.40 15.46 -2.77
CA ILE A 35 -9.68 15.92 -2.22
C ILE A 35 -9.72 17.44 -2.17
N PHE A 36 -8.64 18.09 -1.70
CA PHE A 36 -8.52 19.55 -1.66
C PHE A 36 -8.54 20.18 -3.06
N ALA A 37 -8.03 19.48 -4.07
CA ALA A 37 -8.14 19.87 -5.49
C ALA A 37 -9.56 19.70 -6.07
N GLY A 38 -10.53 19.22 -5.27
CA GLY A 38 -11.94 19.09 -5.64
C GLY A 38 -12.28 17.79 -6.36
N HIS A 39 -11.42 16.77 -6.29
CA HIS A 39 -11.72 15.47 -6.91
C HIS A 39 -12.61 14.61 -6.02
N PRO A 40 -13.59 13.88 -6.59
CA PRO A 40 -14.37 12.90 -5.85
C PRO A 40 -13.47 11.89 -5.15
N ALA A 41 -13.85 11.45 -3.95
CA ALA A 41 -12.96 10.64 -3.11
C ALA A 41 -12.53 9.32 -3.76
N ILE A 42 -13.39 8.64 -4.50
CA ILE A 42 -13.02 7.42 -5.23
C ILE A 42 -11.97 7.74 -6.31
N THR A 43 -12.19 8.80 -7.09
CA THR A 43 -11.26 9.27 -8.13
C THR A 43 -9.93 9.73 -7.54
N ALA A 44 -9.96 10.44 -6.41
CA ALA A 44 -8.76 10.87 -5.69
C ALA A 44 -7.90 9.67 -5.26
N ASN A 45 -8.53 8.63 -4.69
CA ASN A 45 -7.81 7.43 -4.28
C ASN A 45 -7.24 6.64 -5.47
N ALA A 46 -8.04 6.46 -6.52
CA ALA A 46 -7.61 5.79 -7.75
C ALA A 46 -6.43 6.52 -8.40
N THR A 47 -6.51 7.85 -8.49
CA THR A 47 -5.47 8.71 -9.05
C THR A 47 -4.19 8.67 -8.22
N SER A 48 -4.29 8.74 -6.89
CA SER A 48 -3.16 8.58 -5.97
C SER A 48 -2.45 7.24 -6.16
N THR A 49 -3.21 6.14 -6.30
CA THR A 49 -2.65 4.79 -6.47
C THR A 49 -1.84 4.70 -7.77
N VAL A 50 -2.36 5.28 -8.86
CA VAL A 50 -1.67 5.33 -10.15
C VAL A 50 -0.41 6.21 -10.08
N ALA A 51 -0.52 7.40 -9.47
CA ALA A 51 0.60 8.34 -9.34
C ALA A 51 1.77 7.79 -8.53
N LEU A 52 1.49 6.98 -7.50
CA LEU A 52 2.52 6.38 -6.64
C LEU A 52 3.14 5.11 -7.21
N TRP A 53 2.51 4.49 -8.21
CA TRP A 53 2.94 3.19 -8.73
C TRP A 53 4.34 3.21 -9.39
N PRO A 54 4.72 4.20 -10.21
CA PRO A 54 6.08 4.29 -10.76
C PRO A 54 7.16 4.35 -9.65
N GLY A 55 6.88 5.08 -8.57
CA GLY A 55 7.78 5.14 -7.41
C GLY A 55 7.89 3.81 -6.66
N ALA A 56 6.79 3.06 -6.57
CA ALA A 56 6.79 1.70 -6.01
C ALA A 56 7.61 0.73 -6.88
N LEU A 57 7.50 0.84 -8.21
CA LEU A 57 8.28 0.04 -9.15
C LEU A 57 9.78 0.34 -9.03
N ALA A 58 10.16 1.63 -8.97
CA ALA A 58 11.54 2.05 -8.75
C ALA A 58 12.09 1.54 -7.40
N SER A 59 11.27 1.60 -6.35
CA SER A 59 11.63 1.07 -5.02
C SER A 59 11.86 -0.43 -5.05
N MET A 60 10.95 -1.19 -5.68
CA MET A 60 11.12 -2.64 -5.87
C MET A 60 12.40 -2.97 -6.64
N TYR A 61 12.71 -2.23 -7.72
CA TYR A 61 13.94 -2.41 -8.48
C TYR A 61 15.20 -2.14 -7.65
N GLY A 62 15.15 -1.15 -6.75
CA GLY A 62 16.23 -0.86 -5.79
C GLY A 62 16.54 -2.06 -4.87
N TYR A 63 15.50 -2.73 -4.36
CA TYR A 63 15.59 -3.88 -3.45
C TYR A 63 15.59 -5.26 -4.14
N ARG A 64 15.88 -5.31 -5.44
CA ARG A 64 15.74 -6.56 -6.24
C ARG A 64 16.66 -7.70 -5.76
N ARG A 65 17.80 -7.38 -5.14
CA ARG A 65 18.77 -8.39 -4.66
C ARG A 65 18.25 -9.05 -3.38
N GLU A 66 17.79 -8.23 -2.45
CA GLU A 66 17.23 -8.59 -1.15
C GLU A 66 15.95 -9.44 -1.34
N VAL A 67 15.13 -9.08 -2.33
CA VAL A 67 13.95 -9.85 -2.74
C VAL A 67 14.34 -11.24 -3.26
N ALA A 68 15.39 -11.34 -4.09
CA ALA A 68 15.83 -12.60 -4.67
C ALA A 68 16.36 -13.60 -3.61
N GLU A 69 16.96 -13.09 -2.54
CA GLU A 69 17.45 -13.89 -1.40
C GLU A 69 16.30 -14.53 -0.60
N HIS A 70 15.11 -13.90 -0.58
CA HIS A 70 13.95 -14.33 0.22
C HIS A 70 12.81 -14.91 -0.64
N ARG A 71 13.17 -15.59 -1.73
CA ARG A 71 12.21 -16.13 -2.73
C ARG A 71 11.15 -17.09 -2.19
N GLU A 72 11.42 -17.77 -1.07
CA GLU A 72 10.47 -18.69 -0.43
C GLU A 72 9.21 -17.97 0.08
N TRP A 73 9.39 -16.76 0.63
CA TRP A 73 8.30 -15.93 1.14
C TRP A 73 7.54 -15.24 0.03
N LEU A 74 8.21 -14.94 -1.09
CA LEU A 74 7.56 -14.44 -2.31
C LEU A 74 6.43 -15.36 -2.73
N TRP A 75 6.71 -16.63 -3.03
CA TRP A 75 5.69 -17.55 -3.51
C TRP A 75 4.57 -17.80 -2.50
N THR A 76 4.91 -17.83 -1.21
CA THR A 76 3.93 -18.06 -0.13
C THR A 76 2.92 -16.91 -0.01
N LEU A 77 3.40 -15.66 -0.04
CA LEU A 77 2.57 -14.47 0.20
C LEU A 77 2.10 -13.80 -1.10
N PHE A 78 2.58 -14.22 -2.26
CA PHE A 78 2.17 -13.66 -3.55
C PHE A 78 0.69 -13.90 -3.84
N VAL A 79 0.22 -15.14 -3.76
CA VAL A 79 -1.18 -15.49 -4.04
C VAL A 79 -2.19 -14.67 -3.21
N PRO A 80 -2.08 -14.58 -1.86
CA PRO A 80 -3.01 -13.79 -1.08
C PRO A 80 -2.88 -12.29 -1.37
N SER A 81 -1.69 -11.83 -1.78
CA SER A 81 -1.47 -10.43 -2.16
C SER A 81 -2.20 -10.06 -3.45
N ILE A 82 -2.07 -10.88 -4.48
CA ILE A 82 -2.73 -10.67 -5.78
C ILE A 82 -4.26 -10.77 -5.63
N ALA A 83 -4.74 -11.84 -4.98
CA ALA A 83 -6.16 -12.06 -4.77
C ALA A 83 -6.80 -10.94 -3.93
N GLY A 84 -6.14 -10.56 -2.83
CA GLY A 84 -6.60 -9.47 -1.97
C GLY A 84 -6.57 -8.13 -2.68
N GLY A 85 -5.49 -7.80 -3.39
CA GLY A 85 -5.36 -6.54 -4.13
C GLY A 85 -6.45 -6.33 -5.18
N ILE A 86 -6.76 -7.37 -5.97
CA ILE A 86 -7.86 -7.31 -6.95
C ILE A 86 -9.20 -7.15 -6.23
N LEU A 87 -9.46 -7.94 -5.19
CA LEU A 87 -10.71 -7.86 -4.44
C LEU A 87 -10.91 -6.46 -3.82
N GLY A 88 -9.86 -5.89 -3.23
CA GLY A 88 -9.85 -4.54 -2.69
C GLY A 88 -10.16 -3.48 -3.73
N ALA A 89 -9.53 -3.55 -4.90
CA ALA A 89 -9.75 -2.62 -6.00
C ALA A 89 -11.18 -2.71 -6.56
N VAL A 90 -11.70 -3.92 -6.69
CA VAL A 90 -13.10 -4.16 -7.08
C VAL A 90 -14.05 -3.58 -6.04
N LEU A 91 -13.80 -3.81 -4.75
CA LEU A 91 -14.60 -3.26 -3.66
C LEU A 91 -14.62 -1.74 -3.69
N LEU A 92 -13.48 -1.07 -3.90
CA LEU A 92 -13.44 0.40 -3.97
C LEU A 92 -14.38 0.95 -5.03
N LEU A 93 -14.34 0.43 -6.26
CA LEU A 93 -15.20 0.92 -7.35
C LEU A 93 -16.65 0.46 -7.23
N ARG A 94 -16.95 -0.54 -6.40
CA ARG A 94 -18.31 -0.98 -6.09
C ARG A 94 -18.90 -0.22 -4.91
N THR A 95 -18.08 0.38 -4.05
CA THR A 95 -18.54 1.19 -2.93
C THR A 95 -19.18 2.48 -3.44
N PRO A 96 -20.41 2.83 -2.97
CA PRO A 96 -21.00 4.12 -3.28
C PRO A 96 -20.13 5.28 -2.79
N LEU A 97 -20.01 6.35 -3.57
CA LEU A 97 -19.19 7.52 -3.24
C LEU A 97 -19.46 8.06 -1.83
N SER A 98 -20.73 8.22 -1.46
CA SER A 98 -21.15 8.71 -0.14
C SER A 98 -20.71 7.79 1.01
N THR A 99 -20.61 6.49 0.77
CA THR A 99 -20.13 5.52 1.76
C THR A 99 -18.61 5.63 1.90
N PHE A 100 -17.90 5.73 0.78
CA PHE A 100 -16.45 5.90 0.80
C PHE A 100 -16.03 7.23 1.45
N GLU A 101 -16.73 8.33 1.18
CA GLU A 101 -16.47 9.63 1.82
C GLU A 101 -16.65 9.61 3.33
N ARG A 102 -17.63 8.84 3.84
CA ARG A 102 -17.80 8.63 5.28
C ARG A 102 -16.70 7.76 5.89
N LEU A 103 -16.19 6.79 5.13
CA LEU A 103 -15.13 5.87 5.58
C LEU A 103 -13.74 6.50 5.50
N ALA A 104 -13.47 7.35 4.51
CA ALA A 104 -12.15 7.88 4.22
C ALA A 104 -11.45 8.55 5.43
N PRO A 105 -12.12 9.39 6.26
CA PRO A 105 -11.51 9.95 7.46
C PRO A 105 -11.01 8.88 8.45
N PHE A 106 -11.78 7.80 8.63
CA PHE A 106 -11.39 6.70 9.51
C PHE A 106 -10.22 5.90 8.94
N LEU A 107 -10.19 5.71 7.62
CA LEU A 107 -9.07 5.03 6.94
C LEU A 107 -7.78 5.85 7.04
N ILE A 108 -7.87 7.18 6.87
CA ILE A 108 -6.73 8.09 7.07
C ILE A 108 -6.27 8.05 8.53
N LEU A 109 -7.19 8.15 9.48
CA LEU A 109 -6.86 8.07 10.92
C LEU A 109 -6.17 6.75 11.24
N PHE A 110 -6.69 5.63 10.76
CA PHE A 110 -6.09 4.32 10.93
C PHE A 110 -4.67 4.26 10.34
N ALA A 111 -4.50 4.69 9.08
CA ALA A 111 -3.18 4.72 8.44
C ALA A 111 -2.21 5.68 9.15
N THR A 112 -2.70 6.78 9.72
CA THR A 112 -1.90 7.74 10.51
C THR A 112 -1.45 7.12 11.82
N ILE A 113 -2.33 6.42 12.53
CA ILE A 113 -2.00 5.68 13.76
C ILE A 113 -0.96 4.60 13.45
N LEU A 114 -1.14 3.83 12.37
CA LEU A 114 -0.13 2.86 11.93
C LEU A 114 1.22 3.53 11.67
N PHE A 115 1.22 4.69 11.00
CA PHE A 115 2.44 5.43 10.71
C PHE A 115 3.15 5.90 11.98
N LEU A 116 2.41 6.35 12.99
CA LEU A 116 2.95 6.69 14.30
C LEU A 116 3.50 5.47 15.06
N LEU A 117 2.82 4.32 14.93
CA LEU A 117 3.18 3.08 15.62
C LEU A 117 4.18 2.20 14.86
N GLN A 118 4.68 2.62 13.70
CA GLN A 118 5.46 1.77 12.80
C GLN A 118 6.70 1.15 13.48
N GLU A 119 7.41 1.92 14.30
CA GLU A 119 8.58 1.42 15.02
C GLU A 119 8.21 0.36 16.06
N THR A 120 7.14 0.62 16.82
CA THR A 120 6.65 -0.29 17.85
C THR A 120 6.14 -1.58 17.23
N LEU A 121 5.40 -1.50 16.11
CA LEU A 121 4.89 -2.67 15.39
C LEU A 121 6.03 -3.52 14.82
N TRP A 122 7.07 -2.89 14.29
CA TRP A 122 8.27 -3.59 13.82
C TRP A 122 9.04 -4.25 14.98
N LYS A 123 9.31 -3.50 16.06
CA LYS A 123 10.10 -3.96 17.22
C LYS A 123 9.37 -5.01 18.08
N SER A 124 8.03 -4.99 18.12
CA SER A 124 7.21 -5.94 18.87
C SER A 124 7.11 -7.33 18.21
N SER A 125 7.79 -7.52 17.07
CA SER A 125 7.81 -8.79 16.35
C SER A 125 8.39 -9.92 17.21
N ALA A 126 7.58 -10.96 17.42
CA ALA A 126 7.85 -12.08 18.31
C ALA A 126 9.15 -12.86 17.98
N GLU A 127 9.57 -13.73 18.89
CA GLU A 127 10.70 -14.64 18.71
C GLU A 127 10.65 -15.42 17.37
N PRO A 128 11.84 -15.75 16.80
CA PRO A 128 11.93 -16.45 15.53
C PRO A 128 11.12 -17.75 15.59
N PRO A 129 10.35 -18.06 14.54
CA PRO A 129 9.53 -19.26 14.54
C PRO A 129 10.38 -20.52 14.70
N ARG A 130 9.85 -21.48 15.45
CA ARG A 130 10.29 -22.87 15.34
C ARG A 130 9.96 -23.34 13.91
N ARG A 131 10.94 -23.94 13.23
CA ARG A 131 10.75 -24.51 11.88
C ARG A 131 9.50 -25.40 11.85
N GLY A 132 8.58 -25.14 10.92
CA GLY A 132 7.40 -25.98 10.70
C GLY A 132 6.09 -25.51 11.34
N ASP A 133 6.02 -24.30 11.91
CA ASP A 133 4.77 -23.77 12.50
C ASP A 133 3.73 -23.41 11.43
N ARG A 134 2.99 -24.43 10.96
CA ARG A 134 1.91 -24.31 9.96
C ARG A 134 0.82 -23.32 10.37
N ARG A 135 0.54 -23.20 11.67
CA ARG A 135 -0.48 -22.26 12.18
C ARG A 135 -0.05 -20.82 11.96
N ARG A 136 1.24 -20.50 12.20
CA ARG A 136 1.80 -19.17 11.96
C ARG A 136 1.80 -18.82 10.47
N LEU A 137 2.12 -19.78 9.60
CA LEU A 137 2.04 -19.60 8.14
C LEU A 137 0.61 -19.32 7.67
N ILE A 138 -0.37 -20.10 8.12
CA ILE A 138 -1.79 -19.86 7.78
C ILE A 138 -2.23 -18.48 8.26
N LEU A 139 -1.85 -18.09 9.49
CA LEU A 139 -2.18 -16.78 10.02
C LEU A 139 -1.56 -15.66 9.18
N ALA A 140 -0.28 -15.77 8.82
CA ALA A 140 0.38 -14.78 7.97
C ALA A 140 -0.27 -14.70 6.59
N TRP A 141 -0.73 -15.83 6.04
CA TRP A 141 -1.44 -15.88 4.76
C TRP A 141 -2.79 -15.14 4.82
N VAL A 142 -3.57 -15.38 5.87
CA VAL A 142 -4.85 -14.70 6.12
C VAL A 142 -4.65 -13.21 6.39
N LEU A 143 -3.66 -12.85 7.21
CA LEU A 143 -3.33 -11.46 7.49
C LEU A 143 -2.86 -10.74 6.22
N GLN A 144 -1.97 -11.36 5.44
CA GLN A 144 -1.51 -10.79 4.17
C GLN A 144 -2.68 -10.59 3.20
N PHE A 145 -3.60 -11.55 3.10
CA PHE A 145 -4.80 -11.39 2.29
C PHE A 145 -5.63 -10.19 2.74
N ALA A 146 -5.94 -10.07 4.05
CA ALA A 146 -6.70 -8.96 4.60
C ALA A 146 -6.02 -7.60 4.37
N ILE A 147 -4.70 -7.53 4.59
CA ILE A 147 -3.87 -6.35 4.32
C ILE A 147 -3.91 -5.98 2.84
N SER A 148 -3.93 -6.98 1.96
CA SER A 148 -3.95 -6.76 0.52
C SER A 148 -5.33 -6.33 0.01
N VAL A 149 -6.42 -6.81 0.62
CA VAL A 149 -7.77 -6.27 0.39
C VAL A 149 -7.82 -4.80 0.80
N TYR A 150 -7.33 -4.48 2.00
CA TYR A 150 -7.23 -3.09 2.46
C TYR A 150 -6.34 -2.25 1.52
N GLY A 151 -5.22 -2.81 1.05
CA GLY A 151 -4.30 -2.11 0.17
C GLY A 151 -4.84 -1.85 -1.23
N GLY A 152 -5.55 -2.82 -1.82
CA GLY A 152 -6.26 -2.60 -3.09
C GLY A 152 -7.43 -1.61 -2.94
N TYR A 153 -8.02 -1.52 -1.74
CA TYR A 153 -9.14 -0.61 -1.46
C TYR A 153 -8.69 0.83 -1.22
N PHE A 154 -7.71 1.06 -0.33
CA PHE A 154 -7.26 2.39 0.07
C PHE A 154 -5.74 2.61 -0.03
N GLY A 155 -4.91 1.59 0.10
CA GLY A 155 -3.46 1.69 -0.13
C GLY A 155 -2.64 2.37 0.97
N ALA A 156 -3.20 3.29 1.76
CA ALA A 156 -2.45 4.05 2.76
C ALA A 156 -1.96 3.19 3.94
N GLY A 157 -0.68 3.23 4.27
CA GLY A 157 -0.13 2.55 5.45
C GLY A 157 0.00 1.02 5.31
N ILE A 158 -0.26 0.47 4.11
CA ILE A 158 -0.18 -0.98 3.86
C ILE A 158 1.23 -1.52 4.09
N GLY A 159 2.25 -0.70 3.82
CA GLY A 159 3.65 -1.09 3.99
C GLY A 159 3.98 -1.39 5.45
N ILE A 160 3.39 -0.66 6.39
CA ILE A 160 3.60 -0.85 7.83
C ILE A 160 2.94 -2.15 8.28
N LEU A 161 1.73 -2.43 7.80
CA LEU A 161 1.04 -3.69 8.07
C LEU A 161 1.82 -4.89 7.52
N MET A 162 2.38 -4.78 6.32
CA MET A 162 3.23 -5.81 5.75
C MET A 162 4.50 -6.01 6.56
N LEU A 163 5.18 -4.94 6.97
CA LEU A 163 6.36 -5.04 7.84
C LEU A 163 6.04 -5.74 9.16
N ALA A 164 4.87 -5.47 9.76
CA ALA A 164 4.43 -6.17 10.96
C ALA A 164 4.20 -7.67 10.71
N VAL A 165 3.60 -8.06 9.58
CA VAL A 165 3.44 -9.48 9.21
C VAL A 165 4.78 -10.16 8.90
N LEU A 166 5.69 -9.48 8.20
CA LEU A 166 7.01 -10.02 7.87
C LEU A 166 7.90 -10.17 9.11
N GLY A 167 7.86 -9.20 10.02
CA GLY A 167 8.48 -9.31 11.33
C GLY A 167 7.85 -10.45 12.15
N PHE A 168 6.53 -10.58 12.10
CA PHE A 168 5.82 -11.74 12.65
C PHE A 168 6.18 -13.05 11.95
N LEU A 169 6.75 -13.08 10.75
CA LEU A 169 7.27 -14.30 10.12
C LEU A 169 8.74 -14.59 10.48
N GLY A 170 9.37 -13.71 11.26
CA GLY A 170 10.76 -13.85 11.69
C GLY A 170 11.79 -13.17 10.79
N ILE A 171 11.35 -12.39 9.80
CA ILE A 171 12.26 -11.58 8.96
C ILE A 171 12.70 -10.37 9.77
N ARG A 172 13.96 -10.38 10.22
CA ARG A 172 14.53 -9.32 11.08
C ARG A 172 15.44 -8.35 10.33
N ASP A 173 15.94 -8.75 9.17
CA ASP A 173 16.65 -7.82 8.31
C ASP A 173 15.67 -6.82 7.72
N ILE A 174 15.86 -5.55 8.08
CA ILE A 174 15.03 -4.45 7.62
C ILE A 174 15.14 -4.24 6.10
N HIS A 175 16.26 -4.60 5.48
CA HIS A 175 16.46 -4.49 4.03
C HIS A 175 15.65 -5.58 3.32
N ALA A 176 15.71 -6.82 3.81
CA ALA A 176 14.90 -7.92 3.31
C ALA A 176 13.39 -7.65 3.48
N ALA A 177 12.98 -7.18 4.66
CA ALA A 177 11.58 -6.85 4.94
C ALA A 177 11.08 -5.69 4.06
N ASN A 178 11.88 -4.64 3.88
CA ASN A 178 11.54 -3.55 2.98
C ASN A 178 11.49 -3.99 1.51
N GLY A 179 12.37 -4.89 1.09
CA GLY A 179 12.33 -5.48 -0.25
C GLY A 179 11.03 -6.23 -0.51
N LEU A 180 10.66 -7.16 0.38
CA LEU A 180 9.41 -7.91 0.28
C LEU A 180 8.17 -7.00 0.37
N LYS A 181 8.16 -6.06 1.31
CA LYS A 181 7.10 -5.03 1.44
C LYS A 181 6.92 -4.26 0.13
N ASN A 182 8.00 -3.74 -0.44
CA ASN A 182 7.96 -2.94 -1.66
C ASN A 182 7.52 -3.78 -2.86
N PHE A 183 7.96 -5.04 -2.94
CA PHE A 183 7.50 -5.97 -3.97
C PHE A 183 5.99 -6.23 -3.88
N PHE A 184 5.49 -6.66 -2.72
CA PHE A 184 4.05 -6.93 -2.57
C PHE A 184 3.21 -5.68 -2.73
N GLY A 185 3.65 -4.55 -2.18
CA GLY A 185 3.01 -3.24 -2.37
C GLY A 185 2.93 -2.83 -3.84
N MET A 186 4.00 -3.04 -4.61
CA MET A 186 4.03 -2.80 -6.05
C MET A 186 3.05 -3.71 -6.82
N CYS A 187 2.96 -4.99 -6.45
CA CYS A 187 1.98 -5.90 -7.06
C CYS A 187 0.53 -5.51 -6.74
N ILE A 188 0.21 -5.25 -5.47
CA ILE A 188 -1.13 -4.89 -5.01
C ILE A 188 -1.57 -3.58 -5.64
N ASN A 189 -0.76 -2.53 -5.51
CA ASN A 189 -1.08 -1.22 -6.08
C ASN A 189 -1.05 -1.25 -7.61
N GLY A 190 -0.21 -2.09 -8.23
CA GLY A 190 -0.19 -2.26 -9.68
C GLY A 190 -1.46 -2.87 -10.25
N LEU A 191 -1.98 -3.90 -9.58
CA LEU A 191 -3.26 -4.50 -9.96
C LEU A 191 -4.42 -3.54 -9.72
N ALA A 192 -4.42 -2.83 -8.58
CA ALA A 192 -5.41 -1.81 -8.30
C ALA A 192 -5.36 -0.67 -9.34
N ALA A 193 -4.17 -0.14 -9.62
CA ALA A 193 -3.95 0.88 -10.65
C ALA A 193 -4.43 0.42 -12.03
N ALA A 194 -4.04 -0.79 -12.46
CA ALA A 194 -4.47 -1.35 -13.74
C ALA A 194 -6.00 -1.48 -13.82
N TYR A 195 -6.64 -1.94 -12.74
CA TYR A 195 -8.09 -2.04 -12.66
C TYR A 195 -8.76 -0.66 -12.69
N PHE A 196 -8.25 0.33 -11.96
CA PHE A 196 -8.78 1.70 -11.96
C PHE A 196 -8.64 2.39 -13.31
N ILE A 197 -7.51 2.19 -14.00
CA ILE A 197 -7.28 2.66 -15.36
C ILE A 197 -8.29 2.03 -16.32
N ALA A 198 -8.45 0.70 -16.28
CA ALA A 198 -9.38 -0.03 -17.14
C ALA A 198 -10.84 0.38 -16.94
N ARG A 199 -11.20 0.88 -15.76
CA ARG A 199 -12.55 1.33 -15.41
C ARG A 199 -12.76 2.83 -15.56
N GLY A 200 -11.76 3.58 -16.01
CA GLY A 200 -11.84 5.02 -16.24
C GLY A 200 -12.00 5.86 -14.95
N ALA A 201 -11.55 5.34 -13.81
CA ALA A 201 -11.72 5.99 -12.51
C ALA A 201 -10.60 7.03 -12.17
N VAL A 202 -9.65 7.22 -13.10
CA VAL A 202 -8.41 7.99 -12.88
C VAL A 202 -8.51 9.38 -13.50
N ALA A 203 -8.16 10.41 -12.73
CA ALA A 203 -8.03 11.77 -13.22
C ALA A 203 -6.60 12.02 -13.75
N TRP A 204 -6.40 11.76 -15.04
CA TRP A 204 -5.07 11.84 -15.68
C TRP A 204 -4.31 13.16 -15.47
N PRO A 205 -4.93 14.36 -15.53
CA PRO A 205 -4.19 15.61 -15.31
C PRO A 205 -3.57 15.74 -13.92
N ALA A 206 -4.06 14.97 -12.94
CA ALA A 206 -3.54 14.94 -11.57
C ALA A 206 -2.73 13.66 -11.27
N ALA A 207 -2.68 12.71 -12.21
CA ALA A 207 -1.91 11.47 -12.10
C ALA A 207 -0.48 11.60 -12.67
N LEU A 208 -0.26 12.59 -13.54
CA LEU A 208 1.01 12.92 -14.20
C LEU A 208 1.83 13.88 -13.34
#